data_AF-A0A5Q4GLD2-F1
#
_entry.id   AF-A0A5Q4GLD2-F1
#
_cell.length_a   1.000
_cell.length_b   1.000
_cell.length_c   1.000
_cell.angle_alpha   90.00
_cell.angle_beta   90.00
_cell.angle_gamma   90.00
#
_symmetry.space_group_name_H-M   'P 1'
#
loop_
_entity.id
_entity.type
_entity.pdbx_description
1 polymer ?
#
loop_
_entity_poly.entity_id
_entity_poly.type
_entity_poly.pdbx_seq_one_letter_code
_entity_poly.pdbx_strand_id
1 'polypeptide(L)' 'MQDAIARLPKIELHLHIEGSLEPELMFELAERNGVALPWDSVEAVRDAYAFSDLQSFLDIYYAGAGVLITEQDF' A
#
# COMPACT_ATOMS: atom_id res chain seq x y z
N MET A 1 -11.81 -17.90 -19.68
CA MET A 1 -10.70 -18.41 -18.85
C MET A 1 -10.53 -17.60 -17.57
N GLN A 2 -10.40 -16.26 -17.63
CA GLN A 2 -10.30 -15.40 -16.43
C GLN A 2 -11.47 -15.58 -15.45
N ASP A 3 -12.72 -15.61 -15.95
CA ASP A 3 -13.92 -15.78 -15.11
C ASP A 3 -13.95 -17.15 -14.38
N ALA A 4 -13.43 -18.20 -14.99
CA ALA A 4 -13.31 -19.52 -14.35
C ALA A 4 -12.26 -19.51 -13.22
N ILE A 5 -11.12 -18.83 -13.41
CA ILE A 5 -10.08 -18.68 -12.39
C ILE A 5 -10.58 -17.82 -11.22
N ALA A 6 -11.28 -16.72 -11.50
CA ALA A 6 -11.81 -15.80 -10.50
C ALA A 6 -12.79 -16.50 -9.53
N ARG A 7 -13.61 -17.43 -10.01
CA ARG A 7 -14.64 -18.12 -9.21
C ARG A 7 -14.14 -19.28 -8.34
N LEU A 8 -12.90 -19.73 -8.49
CA LEU A 8 -12.35 -20.78 -7.64
C LEU A 8 -12.26 -20.28 -6.18
N PRO A 9 -12.60 -21.09 -5.17
CA PRO A 9 -12.20 -20.84 -3.79
C PRO A 9 -10.67 -20.82 -3.71
N LYS A 10 -10.11 -19.81 -3.04
CA LYS A 10 -8.65 -19.62 -2.93
C LYS A 10 -8.27 -19.39 -1.48
N ILE A 11 -7.01 -19.69 -1.18
CA ILE A 11 -6.34 -19.30 0.05
C ILE A 11 -5.08 -18.54 -0.35
N GLU A 12 -4.79 -17.48 0.40
CA GLU A 12 -3.56 -16.71 0.27
C GLU A 12 -2.69 -16.99 1.49
N LEU A 13 -1.55 -17.63 1.27
CA LEU A 13 -0.65 -18.10 2.34
C LEU A 13 0.55 -17.17 2.57
N HIS A 14 0.73 -16.18 1.69
CA HIS A 14 1.79 -15.18 1.77
C HIS A 14 1.21 -13.84 1.33
N LEU A 15 0.85 -13.02 2.30
CA LEU A 15 0.44 -11.63 2.13
C LEU A 15 1.00 -10.83 3.30
N HIS A 16 1.48 -9.61 3.01
CA HIS A 16 1.78 -8.62 4.03
C HIS A 16 0.62 -7.62 4.06
N ILE A 17 -0.02 -7.43 5.22
CA ILE A 17 -1.21 -6.55 5.30
C ILE A 17 -0.84 -5.11 4.97
N GLU A 18 0.33 -4.66 5.39
CA GLU A 18 0.86 -3.33 5.10
C GLU A 18 1.21 -3.19 3.60
N GLY A 19 1.51 -4.32 2.93
CA GLY A 19 1.69 -4.39 1.48
C GLY A 19 0.39 -4.32 0.68
N SER A 20 -0.77 -4.36 1.36
CA SER A 20 -2.09 -4.17 0.77
C SER A 20 -2.60 -2.72 0.89
N LEU A 21 -1.79 -1.82 1.46
CA LEU A 21 -2.13 -0.41 1.60
C LEU A 21 -2.09 0.30 0.23
N GLU A 22 -3.28 0.59 -0.29
CA GLU A 22 -3.42 1.34 -1.55
C GLU A 22 -3.03 2.83 -1.37
N PRO A 23 -2.48 3.48 -2.41
CA PRO A 23 -2.10 4.89 -2.35
C PRO A 23 -3.23 5.82 -1.88
N GLU A 24 -4.47 5.58 -2.32
CA GLU A 24 -5.62 6.41 -1.93
C GLU A 24 -5.88 6.34 -0.42
N LEU A 25 -5.83 5.13 0.17
CA LEU A 25 -5.99 4.95 1.60
C LEU A 25 -4.79 5.52 2.36
N MET A 26 -3.58 5.39 1.82
CA MET A 26 -2.38 6.00 2.40
C MET A 26 -2.53 7.52 2.57
N PHE A 27 -3.04 8.22 1.56
CA PHE A 27 -3.31 9.67 1.64
C PHE A 27 -4.45 10.02 2.60
N GLU A 28 -5.55 9.25 2.60
CA GLU A 28 -6.66 9.45 3.53
C GLU A 28 -6.20 9.34 4.99
N LEU A 29 -5.40 8.32 5.31
CA LEU A 29 -4.85 8.13 6.64
C LEU A 29 -3.80 9.18 6.99
N ALA A 30 -2.97 9.60 6.04
CA ALA A 30 -2.00 10.68 6.23
C ALA A 30 -2.71 11.98 6.61
N GLU A 31 -3.77 12.35 5.90
CA GLU A 31 -4.60 13.51 6.21
C GLU A 31 -5.24 13.38 7.60
N ARG A 32 -5.88 12.23 7.88
CA ARG A 32 -6.53 11.96 9.17
C ARG A 32 -5.57 12.09 10.35
N ASN A 33 -4.33 11.63 10.18
CA ASN A 33 -3.32 11.55 11.23
C ASN A 33 -2.34 12.74 11.24
N GLY A 34 -2.45 13.69 10.29
CA GLY A 34 -1.54 14.83 10.18
C GLY A 34 -0.10 14.44 9.84
N VAL A 35 0.09 13.36 9.08
CA VAL A 35 1.40 12.87 8.63
C VAL A 35 1.72 13.48 7.27
N ALA A 36 2.89 14.09 7.12
CA ALA A 36 3.37 14.56 5.83
C ALA A 36 3.93 13.38 5.02
N LEU A 37 3.34 13.12 3.85
CA LEU A 37 3.88 12.16 2.89
C LEU A 37 5.00 12.79 2.04
N PRO A 38 5.99 12.00 1.59
CA PRO A 38 7.04 12.48 0.68
C PRO A 38 6.56 12.65 -0.77
N TRP A 39 5.31 12.25 -1.07
CA TRP A 39 4.66 12.40 -2.37
C TRP A 39 3.56 13.46 -2.30
N ASP A 40 3.38 14.18 -3.40
CA ASP A 40 2.40 15.27 -3.52
C ASP A 40 1.01 14.81 -4.01
N SER A 41 0.91 13.56 -4.48
CA SER A 41 -0.29 13.00 -5.09
C SER A 41 -0.30 11.46 -5.07
N VAL A 42 -1.49 10.89 -5.25
CA VAL A 42 -1.68 9.45 -5.45
C VAL A 42 -0.94 8.98 -6.71
N GLU A 43 -1.00 9.77 -7.78
CA GLU A 43 -0.30 9.50 -9.03
C GLU A 43 1.22 9.41 -8.82
N ALA A 44 1.81 10.30 -8.02
CA ALA A 44 3.24 10.25 -7.71
C ALA A 44 3.65 8.99 -6.93
N VAL A 45 2.78 8.46 -6.06
CA VAL A 45 3.02 7.17 -5.39
C VAL A 45 2.95 6.02 -6.41
N ARG A 46 1.95 6.04 -7.30
CA ARG A 46 1.80 5.01 -8.35
C ARG A 46 3.00 4.99 -9.30
N ASP A 47 3.51 6.16 -9.67
CA ASP A 47 4.74 6.28 -10.48
C ASP A 47 5.98 5.78 -9.71
N ALA A 48 5.99 5.95 -8.38
CA ALA A 48 7.06 5.46 -7.52
C ALA A 48 7.03 3.93 -7.35
N TYR A 49 5.95 3.22 -7.72
CA TYR A 49 5.87 1.75 -7.71
C TYR A 49 6.66 1.10 -8.87
N ALA A 50 7.83 1.65 -9.18
CA ALA A 50 8.78 1.17 -10.17
C ALA A 50 10.06 0.73 -9.46
N PHE A 51 10.08 -0.52 -8.99
CA PHE A 51 11.16 -1.05 -8.14
C PHE A 51 12.28 -1.69 -8.96
N SER A 52 13.53 -1.46 -8.56
CA SER A 52 14.73 -2.09 -9.16
C SER A 52 15.24 -3.29 -8.36
N ASP A 53 14.92 -3.35 -7.08
CA ASP A 53 15.29 -4.41 -6.14
C ASP A 53 14.35 -4.42 -4.93
N LEU A 54 14.61 -5.34 -3.99
CA LEU A 54 13.84 -5.44 -2.76
C LEU A 54 13.93 -4.16 -1.91
N GLN A 55 15.08 -3.50 -1.86
CA GLN A 55 15.27 -2.34 -1.01
C GLN A 55 14.45 -1.14 -1.50
N SER A 56 14.46 -0.88 -2.81
CA SER A 56 13.64 0.18 -3.43
C SER A 56 12.14 -0.03 -3.19
N PHE A 57 11.67 -1.27 -3.08
CA PHE A 57 10.31 -1.58 -2.63
C PHE A 57 10.11 -1.28 -1.14
N LEU A 58 11.03 -1.77 -0.29
CA LEU A 58 10.92 -1.61 1.16
C LEU A 58 10.94 -0.14 1.60
N ASP A 59 11.67 0.71 0.89
CA ASP A 59 11.74 2.15 1.20
C ASP A 59 10.35 2.81 1.11
N ILE A 60 9.57 2.47 0.07
CA ILE A 60 8.21 2.98 -0.10
C ILE A 60 7.24 2.28 0.84
N TYR A 61 7.37 0.96 1.00
CA TYR A 61 6.55 0.17 1.92
C TYR A 61 6.58 0.73 3.35
N TYR A 62 7.76 1.04 3.88
CA TYR A 62 7.89 1.58 5.23
C TYR A 62 7.44 3.04 5.35
N ALA A 63 7.65 3.85 4.31
CA ALA A 63 7.10 5.21 4.27
C ALA A 63 5.55 5.18 4.28
N GLY A 64 4.94 4.24 3.55
CA GLY A 64 3.50 4.01 3.57
C GLY A 64 2.99 3.53 4.93
N ALA A 65 3.66 2.55 5.55
CA ALA A 65 3.28 2.06 6.88
C ALA A 65 3.30 3.17 7.97
N GLY A 66 4.05 4.26 7.75
CA GLY A 66 4.11 5.41 8.65
C GLY A 66 2.78 6.15 8.87
N VAL A 67 1.76 5.91 8.02
CA VAL A 67 0.42 6.50 8.20
C VAL A 67 -0.51 5.67 9.10
N LEU A 68 -0.12 4.43 9.45
CA LEU A 68 -0.89 3.50 10.29
C LEU A 68 -0.57 3.75 11.77
N ILE A 69 -1.34 4.59 12.46
CA ILE A 69 -1.02 5.10 13.81
C ILE A 69 -2.03 4.62 14.86
N THR A 70 -3.31 4.64 14.53
CA THR A 70 -4.42 4.33 15.44
C THR A 70 -4.99 2.95 15.17
N GLU A 71 -5.73 2.40 16.15
CA GLU A 71 -6.42 1.10 15.98
C GLU A 71 -7.34 1.08 14.76
N GLN A 72 -7.97 2.22 14.41
CA GLN A 72 -8.88 2.33 13.27
C GLN A 72 -8.16 2.32 11.90
N ASP A 73 -6.84 2.50 11.89
CA ASP A 73 -6.03 2.46 10.67
C ASP A 73 -5.72 1.02 10.23
N PHE A 74 -5.81 0.05 11.15
CA PHE A 74 -5.58 -1.39 10.94
C PHE A 74 -6.89 -2.17 10.79
#